data_AF-A0ABD5RCQ9-F1
#
_entry.id   AF-A0ABD5RCQ9-F1
#
_cell.length_a   1.000
_cell.length_b   1.000
_cell.length_c   1.000
_cell.angle_alpha   90.00
_cell.angle_beta   90.00
_cell.angle_gamma   90.00
#
_symmetry.space_group_name_H-M   'P 1'
#
loop_
_entity.id
_entity.type
_entity.pdbx_description
1 polymer ?
#
loop_
_entity_poly.entity_id
_entity_poly.type
_entity_poly.pdbx_seq_one_letter_code
_entity_poly.pdbx_strand_id
1 'polypeptide(L)' 'MATTVQIEIEDDEQYERLRAIKRHNGLTWKGMLLHAAENLDTPD' A
#
# COMPACT_ATOMS: atom_id res chain seq x y z
N MET A 1 2.17 1.08 22.20
CA MET A 1 1.45 2.26 21.68
C MET A 1 1.22 2.05 20.18
N ALA A 2 0.09 2.49 19.64
CA ALA A 2 -0.18 2.38 18.20
C ALA A 2 0.19 3.70 17.51
N THR A 3 0.86 3.62 16.37
CA THR A 3 1.16 4.78 15.52
C THR A 3 0.20 4.75 14.33
N THR A 4 -0.40 5.90 14.02
CA THR A 4 -1.36 6.04 12.92
C THR A 4 -0.69 6.72 11.73
N VAL A 5 -0.96 6.22 10.53
CA VAL A 5 -0.56 6.81 9.26
C VAL A 5 -1.84 7.10 8.47
N GLN A 6 -2.00 8.34 7.99
CA GLN A 6 -3.06 8.74 7.07
C GLN A 6 -2.45 8.97 5.69
N ILE A 7 -3.13 8.48 4.66
CA ILE A 7 -2.68 8.58 3.27
C ILE A 7 -3.84 9.20 2.49
N GLU A 8 -3.60 10.38 1.93
CA GLU A 8 -4.54 11.06 1.05
C GLU A 8 -4.17 10.75 -0.40
N ILE A 9 -5.17 10.35 -1.19
CA ILE A 9 -5.04 10.06 -2.61
C ILE A 9 -6.04 10.99 -3.29
N GLU A 10 -5.54 12.01 -3.99
CA GLU A 10 -6.38 13.04 -4.62
C GLU A 10 -6.97 12.57 -5.96
N ASP A 11 -6.44 11.50 -6.54
CA ASP A 11 -6.84 10.94 -7.82
C ASP A 11 -7.59 9.60 -7.66
N ASP A 12 -8.86 9.58 -8.04
CA ASP A 12 -9.74 8.41 -7.99
C ASP A 12 -9.20 7.23 -8.82
N GLU A 13 -8.54 7.50 -9.95
CA GLU A 13 -7.95 6.44 -10.79
C GLU A 13 -6.78 5.77 -10.07
N GLN A 14 -5.93 6.56 -9.41
CA GLN A 14 -4.84 6.06 -8.59
C GLN A 14 -5.38 5.24 -7.41
N TYR A 15 -6.43 5.70 -6.74
CA TYR A 15 -7.06 4.97 -5.65
C TYR A 15 -7.61 3.62 -6.11
N GLU A 16 -8.37 3.58 -7.20
CA GLU A 16 -8.96 2.33 -7.69
C GLU A 16 -7.89 1.35 -8.19
N ARG A 17 -6.81 1.84 -8.81
CA ARG A 17 -5.66 1.00 -9.19
C ARG A 17 -5.04 0.33 -7.95
N LEU A 18 -4.75 1.11 -6.91
CA LEU A 18 -4.17 0.57 -5.67
C LEU A 18 -5.12 -0.40 -4.97
N ARG A 19 -6.43 -0.10 -4.96
CA ARG A 19 -7.47 -0.97 -4.42
C ARG A 19 -7.57 -2.29 -5.17
N ALA A 20 -7.45 -2.28 -6.50
CA ALA A 20 -7.44 -3.47 -7.33
C ALA A 20 -6.22 -4.36 -7.05
N ILE A 21 -5.02 -3.76 -7.02
CA ILE A 21 -3.76 -4.48 -6.69
C ILE A 21 -3.86 -5.13 -5.30
N LYS A 22 -4.30 -4.36 -4.30
CA LYS A 22 -4.50 -4.84 -2.93
C LYS A 22 -5.44 -6.04 -2.90
N ARG A 23 -6.59 -5.96 -3.58
CA ARG A 23 -7.58 -7.05 -3.63
C ARG A 23 -7.05 -8.28 -4.35
N HIS A 24 -6.40 -8.10 -5.50
CA HIS A 24 -5.86 -9.20 -6.30
C HIS A 24 -4.85 -10.02 -5.50
N ASN A 25 -4.03 -9.37 -4.69
CA ASN A 25 -3.01 -10.02 -3.85
C ASN A 25 -3.53 -10.42 -2.44
N GLY A 26 -4.82 -10.23 -2.14
CA GLY A 26 -5.39 -10.58 -0.82
C GLY A 26 -4.84 -9.75 0.34
N LEU A 27 -4.34 -8.54 0.08
CA LEU A 27 -3.64 -7.72 1.07
C LEU A 27 -4.58 -6.76 1.84
N THR A 28 -4.09 -6.30 2.98
CA THR A 28 -4.59 -5.08 3.63
C THR A 28 -3.79 -3.87 3.13
N TRP A 29 -4.25 -2.64 3.38
CA TRP A 29 -3.47 -1.43 3.06
C TRP A 29 -2.12 -1.42 3.77
N LYS A 30 -2.11 -1.80 5.05
CA LYS A 30 -0.88 -2.01 5.83
C LYS A 30 0.03 -3.05 5.18
N GLY A 31 -0.53 -4.20 4.79
CA GLY A 31 0.23 -5.27 4.15
C GLY A 31 0.86 -4.83 2.82
N MET A 32 0.12 -4.06 2.03
CA MET A 32 0.63 -3.50 0.78
C MET A 32 1.78 -2.51 1.01
N LEU A 33 1.69 -1.65 2.03
CA LEU A 33 2.75 -0.71 2.40
C LEU A 33 4.02 -1.43 2.91
N LEU A 34 3.85 -2.46 3.74
CA LEU A 34 4.97 -3.27 4.23
C LEU A 34 5.68 -4.02 3.09
N HIS A 35 4.91 -4.63 2.20
CA HIS A 35 5.47 -5.31 1.03
C HIS A 35 6.24 -4.35 0.11
N ALA A 36 5.71 -3.14 -0.12
CA ALA A 36 6.43 -2.12 -0.87
C ALA A 36 7.73 -1.69 -0.16
N ALA A 37 7.71 -1.54 1.17
CA ALA A 37 8.90 -1.18 1.94
C ALA A 37 9.99 -2.27 1.88
N GLU A 38 9.63 -3.55 2.01
CA GLU A 38 10.57 -4.68 1.88
C GLU A 38 11.23 -4.72 0.50
N ASN A 39 10.47 -4.48 -0.57
CA ASN A 39 11.01 -4.40 -1.93
C ASN A 39 11.95 -3.20 -2.13
N LEU A 40 11.75 -2.10 -1.40
CA LEU A 40 12.63 -0.92 -1.45
C LEU A 40 13.91 -1.10 -0.61
N ASP A 41 13.83 -1.89 0.47
CA ASP A 41 14.94 -2.17 1.39
C ASP A 41 15.83 -3.32 0.91
N THR A 42 15.42 -4.03 -0.15
CA THR A 42 16.23 -5.08 -0.76
C THR A 42 17.17 -4.45 -1.79
N PRO A 43 18.50 -4.39 -1.54
CA PRO A 43 19.46 -3.92 -2.54
C PRO A 43 19.49 -4.91 -3.73
N ASP A 44 19.61 -4.36 -4.94
CA ASP A 44 19.77 -5.12 -6.20
C ASP A 44 20.92 -6.15 -6.14
#